data_AF-A0A2N3E3C9-F1
#
_entry.id   AF-A0A2N3E3C9-F1
#
_cell.length_a   1.000
_cell.length_b   1.000
_cell.length_c   1.000
_cell.angle_alpha   90.00
_cell.angle_beta   90.00
_cell.angle_gamma   90.00
#
_symmetry.space_group_name_H-M   'P 1'
#
loop_
_entity.id
_entity.type
_entity.pdbx_description
1 polymer ?
#
loop_
_entity_poly.entity_id
_entity_poly.type
_entity_poly.pdbx_seq_one_letter_code
_entity_poly.pdbx_strand_id
1 'polypeptide(L)'
;MMFYAALIEPFVEYGFMRRALVACFALALGAGPVGTFLVLRRMSLMGDAMGHAILPGAAVAFLVAGLSLWAMSLGGFIAGLTVVLLAGIVS
;
A
#
# COMPACT_ATOMS: atom_id res chain seq x y z
N MET A 1 -21.93 -26.80 -2.85
CA MET A 1 -22.52 -25.67 -2.11
C MET A 1 -21.53 -25.01 -1.16
N MET A 2 -20.87 -25.74 -0.24
CA MET A 2 -20.01 -25.13 0.80
C MET A 2 -18.79 -24.34 0.28
N PHE A 3 -18.12 -24.79 -0.78
CA PHE A 3 -16.95 -24.07 -1.30
C PHE A 3 -17.30 -22.73 -1.96
N TYR A 4 -18.47 -22.63 -2.59
CA TYR A 4 -18.95 -21.39 -3.20
C TYR A 4 -19.28 -20.35 -2.13
N ALA A 5 -19.93 -20.79 -1.06
CA ALA A 5 -20.24 -19.97 0.11
C ALA A 5 -18.98 -19.43 0.80
N ALA A 6 -17.94 -20.27 0.95
CA ALA A 6 -16.71 -19.84 1.60
C ALA A 6 -15.84 -18.91 0.73
N LEU A 7 -15.76 -19.16 -0.58
CA LEU A 7 -14.77 -18.52 -1.46
C LEU A 7 -15.32 -17.40 -2.33
N ILE A 8 -16.60 -17.41 -2.68
CA ILE A 8 -17.16 -16.50 -3.69
C ILE A 8 -18.24 -15.58 -3.09
N GLU A 9 -19.09 -16.12 -2.23
CA GLU A 9 -20.17 -15.36 -1.56
C GLU A 9 -19.68 -14.05 -0.88
N PRO A 10 -18.53 -14.01 -0.19
CA PRO A 10 -18.05 -12.76 0.44
C PRO A 10 -17.73 -11.65 -0.56
N PHE A 11 -17.34 -12.01 -1.79
CA PHE A 11 -17.02 -11.03 -2.84
C PHE A 11 -18.26 -10.55 -3.59
N VAL A 12 -19.34 -11.33 -3.57
CA VAL A 12 -20.63 -10.98 -4.18
C VAL A 12 -21.42 -10.06 -3.24
N GLU A 13 -21.47 -10.38 -1.95
CA GLU A 13 -22.26 -9.63 -0.97
C GLU A 13 -21.57 -8.33 -0.51
N TYR A 14 -20.26 -8.35 -0.26
CA TYR A 14 -19.56 -7.21 0.33
C TYR A 14 -18.80 -6.39 -0.72
N GLY A 15 -19.34 -5.22 -1.06
CA GLY A 15 -18.67 -4.29 -1.99
C GLY A 15 -17.29 -3.78 -1.52
N PHE A 16 -16.99 -3.83 -0.22
CA PHE A 16 -15.63 -3.58 0.29
C PHE A 16 -14.65 -4.69 -0.12
N MET A 17 -15.07 -5.96 -0.04
CA MET A 17 -14.23 -7.11 -0.41
C MET A 17 -13.84 -7.07 -1.88
N ARG A 18 -14.76 -6.68 -2.77
CA ARG A 18 -14.47 -6.47 -4.19
C ARG A 18 -13.44 -5.36 -4.42
N ARG A 19 -13.57 -4.24 -3.71
CA ARG A 19 -12.60 -3.12 -3.79
C ARG A 19 -11.23 -3.54 -3.27
N ALA A 20 -11.18 -4.29 -2.17
CA ALA A 20 -9.95 -4.84 -1.62
C ALA A 20 -9.27 -5.80 -2.61
N LEU A 21 -10.04 -6.67 -3.29
CA LEU A 21 -9.51 -7.58 -4.30
C LEU A 21 -8.85 -6.82 -5.47
N VAL A 22 -9.54 -5.81 -6.00
CA VAL A 22 -8.99 -4.95 -7.07
C VAL A 22 -7.73 -4.23 -6.59
N ALA A 23 -7.74 -3.70 -5.36
CA ALA A 23 -6.57 -3.06 -4.78
C ALA A 23 -5.39 -4.03 -4.63
N CYS A 24 -5.62 -5.26 -4.14
CA CYS A 24 -4.58 -6.29 -4.03
C CYS A 24 -4.00 -6.66 -5.39
N PHE A 25 -4.82 -6.81 -6.43
CA PHE A 25 -4.33 -7.08 -7.79
C PHE A 25 -3.50 -5.91 -8.33
N ALA A 26 -3.98 -4.68 -8.18
CA ALA A 26 -3.24 -3.49 -8.61
C ALA A 26 -1.89 -3.38 -7.87
N LEU A 27 -1.88 -3.63 -6.56
CA LEU A 27 -0.66 -3.65 -5.75
C LEU A 27 0.29 -4.77 -6.18
N ALA A 28 -0.19 -5.99 -6.41
CA ALA A 28 0.65 -7.12 -6.83
C ALA A 28 1.33 -6.85 -8.19
N LEU A 29 0.58 -6.30 -9.15
CA LEU A 29 1.10 -5.93 -10.47
C LEU A 29 2.15 -4.81 -10.40
N GLY A 30 2.00 -3.86 -9.48
CA GLY A 30 2.98 -2.77 -9.30
C GLY A 30 4.19 -3.17 -8.44
N ALA A 31 3.96 -3.83 -7.31
CA ALA A 31 5.00 -4.16 -6.34
C ALA A 31 5.94 -5.27 -6.83
N GLY A 32 5.45 -6.20 -7.66
CA GLY A 32 6.29 -7.25 -8.27
C GLY A 32 7.50 -6.70 -9.04
N PRO A 33 7.31 -5.92 -10.12
CA PRO A 33 8.41 -5.37 -10.90
C PRO A 33 9.24 -4.34 -10.13
N VAL A 34 8.63 -3.53 -9.27
CA VAL A 34 9.38 -2.57 -8.43
C VAL A 34 10.27 -3.31 -7.43
N GLY A 35 9.75 -4.36 -6.80
CA GLY A 35 10.52 -5.19 -5.86
C GLY A 35 11.70 -5.89 -6.53
N THR A 36 11.50 -6.50 -7.70
CA THR A 36 12.61 -7.14 -8.44
C THR A 36 13.68 -6.12 -8.85
N PHE A 37 13.28 -4.92 -9.30
CA PHE A 37 14.21 -3.84 -9.62
C PHE A 37 15.02 -3.37 -8.41
N LEU A 38 14.36 -3.19 -7.25
CA LEU A 38 15.02 -2.78 -6.01
C LEU A 38 16.02 -3.85 -5.53
N VAL A 39 15.68 -5.14 -5.67
CA VAL A 39 16.60 -6.24 -5.35
C VAL A 39 17.84 -6.22 -6.25
N LEU A 40 17.66 -6.02 -7.57
CA LEU A 40 18.78 -5.90 -8.52
C LEU A 40 19.69 -4.71 -8.19
N ARG A 41 19.13 -3.62 -7.65
CA ARG A 41 19.88 -2.46 -7.17
C ARG A 41 20.49 -2.62 -5.77
N ARG A 42 20.43 -3.81 -5.16
CA ARG A 42 20.86 -4.06 -3.77
C ARG A 42 20.13 -3.19 -2.73
N MET A 43 18.92 -2.73 -3.05
CA MET A 43 18.04 -1.96 -2.18
C MET A 43 16.88 -2.82 -1.65
N SER A 44 17.15 -4.07 -1.24
CA SER A 44 16.10 -5.00 -0.80
C SER A 44 15.35 -4.54 0.46
N LEU A 45 16.01 -3.75 1.33
CA LEU A 45 15.42 -3.17 2.55
C LEU A 45 14.56 -1.91 2.30
N MET A 46 14.57 -1.37 1.07
CA MET A 46 13.83 -0.14 0.77
C MET A 46 12.32 -0.31 1.00
N GLY A 47 11.78 -1.51 0.73
CA GLY A 47 10.36 -1.79 0.97
C GLY A 47 9.98 -1.72 2.45
N ASP A 48 10.86 -2.20 3.35
CA ASP A 48 10.63 -2.15 4.80
C ASP A 48 10.67 -0.70 5.32
N ALA A 49 11.63 0.08 4.82
CA ALA A 49 11.73 1.51 5.12
C ALA A 49 10.49 2.30 4.63
N MET A 50 9.98 1.99 3.43
CA MET A 50 8.74 2.61 2.93
C MET A 50 7.54 2.28 3.82
N GLY A 51 7.40 1.04 4.30
CA GLY A 51 6.31 0.66 5.22
C GLY A 51 6.35 1.46 6.52
N HIS A 52 7.54 1.60 7.12
CA HIS A 52 7.76 2.39 8.34
C HIS A 52 7.53 3.89 8.14
N ALA A 53 7.62 4.39 6.90
CA ALA A 53 7.34 5.78 6.57
C ALA A 53 5.85 6.05 6.29
N ILE A 54 5.19 5.15 5.56
CA ILE A 54 3.80 5.34 5.10
C ILE A 54 2.81 5.28 6.26
N LEU A 55 2.97 4.34 7.20
CA LEU A 55 2.08 4.18 8.35
C LEU A 55 1.98 5.44 9.23
N PRO A 56 3.08 6.04 9.72
CA PRO A 56 3.01 7.28 10.48
C PRO A 56 2.51 8.46 9.63
N GLY A 57 2.84 8.52 8.33
CA GLY A 57 2.29 9.54 7.43
C GLY A 57 0.76 9.50 7.33
N ALA A 58 0.19 8.30 7.22
CA ALA A 58 -1.25 8.10 7.24
C ALA A 58 -1.87 8.41 8.62
N ALA A 59 -1.17 8.07 9.71
CA ALA A 59 -1.61 8.38 11.08
C ALA A 59 -1.66 9.90 11.33
N VAL A 60 -0.64 10.65 10.92
CA VAL A 60 -0.63 12.12 11.02
C VAL A 60 -1.77 12.73 10.20
N ALA A 61 -2.01 12.24 8.98
CA ALA A 61 -3.12 12.73 8.17
C ALA A 61 -4.49 12.41 8.78
N PHE A 62 -4.64 11.25 9.41
CA PHE A 62 -5.84 10.91 10.20
C PHE A 62 -6.05 11.89 11.36
N LEU A 63 -5.00 12.26 12.09
CA LEU A 63 -5.11 13.22 13.20
C LEU A 63 -5.55 14.62 12.74
N VAL A 64 -5.11 15.06 11.55
CA VAL A 64 -5.40 16.41 11.04
C VAL A 64 -6.77 16.48 10.37
N ALA A 65 -7.14 15.48 9.58
CA ALA A 65 -8.33 15.51 8.72
C ALA A 65 -9.44 14.52 9.13
N GLY A 66 -9.25 13.80 10.23
CA GLY A 66 -10.18 12.75 10.71
C GLY A 66 -10.20 11.52 9.81
N LEU A 67 -11.33 10.80 9.81
CA LEU A 67 -11.55 9.56 9.06
C LEU A 67 -11.78 9.80 7.55
N SER A 68 -10.94 10.63 6.92
CA SER A 68 -10.97 10.90 5.49
C SER A 68 -9.99 9.97 4.77
N LEU A 69 -10.51 9.03 3.99
CA LEU A 69 -9.72 8.07 3.21
C LEU A 69 -8.71 8.80 2.30
N TRP A 70 -9.14 9.89 1.66
CA TRP A 70 -8.31 10.69 0.78
C TRP A 70 -7.15 11.38 1.51
N ALA A 71 -7.42 11.93 2.70
CA ALA A 71 -6.38 12.58 3.49
C ALA A 71 -5.33 11.56 3.96
N MET A 72 -5.78 10.41 4.47
CA MET A 72 -4.89 9.33 4.91
C MET A 72 -4.02 8.79 3.76
N SER A 73 -4.61 8.57 2.58
CA SER A 73 -3.87 8.16 1.38
C SER A 73 -2.85 9.21 0.95
N LEU A 74 -3.20 10.49 0.96
CA LEU A 74 -2.27 11.59 0.64
C LEU A 74 -1.12 11.68 1.66
N GLY A 75 -1.41 11.56 2.95
CA GLY A 75 -0.39 11.60 4.01
C GLY A 75 0.61 10.45 3.89
N GLY A 76 0.11 9.23 3.69
CA GLY A 76 0.95 8.06 3.45
C GLY A 76 1.78 8.20 2.16
N PHE A 77 1.16 8.70 1.09
CA PHE A 77 1.84 8.92 -0.20
C PHE A 77 2.98 9.95 -0.07
N ILE A 78 2.73 11.11 0.55
CA ILE A 78 3.74 12.16 0.75
C ILE A 78 4.89 11.63 1.62
N ALA A 79 4.59 10.91 2.71
CA ALA A 79 5.61 10.33 3.56
C ALA A 79 6.48 9.31 2.83
N GLY A 80 5.86 8.38 2.08
CA GLY A 80 6.57 7.41 1.26
C GLY A 80 7.44 8.07 0.17
N LEU A 81 6.90 9.08 -0.52
CA LEU A 81 7.63 9.81 -1.56
C LEU A 81 8.84 10.55 -1.00
N THR A 82 8.69 11.16 0.17
CA THR A 82 9.77 11.86 0.87
C THR A 82 10.91 10.88 1.20
N VAL A 83 10.60 9.70 1.74
CA VAL A 83 11.63 8.71 2.07
C VAL A 83 12.31 8.14 0.83
N VAL A 84 11.56 7.85 -0.24
CA VAL A 84 12.13 7.38 -1.51
C VAL A 84 13.10 8.41 -2.09
N LEU A 85 12.73 9.70 -2.10
CA LEU A 85 13.58 10.77 -2.62
C LEU A 85 14.84 10.94 -1.77
N LEU A 86 14.71 10.98 -0.44
CA LEU A 86 15.86 11.10 0.46
C LEU A 86 16.81 9.91 0.33
N ALA A 87 16.27 8.69 0.28
CA ALA A 87 17.10 7.49 0.11
C ALA A 87 17.80 7.47 -1.26
N GLY A 88 17.13 7.92 -2.32
CA GLY A 88 17.71 8.08 -3.65
C GLY A 88 18.79 9.17 -3.76
N ILE A 89 18.80 10.18 -2.88
CA ILE A 89 19.86 11.19 -2.82
C ILE A 89 21.10 10.67 -2.09
N VAL A 90 20.90 9.78 -1.11
CA VAL A 90 21.97 9.24 -0.26
C VAL A 90 22.65 8.00 -0.88
N SER A 91 22.03 7.36 -1.88
CA SER A 91 22.53 6.15 -2.56
C SER A 91 23.15 6.42 -3.93
#